data_AF-A0A2S5X8X0-F1
#
_entry.id   AF-A0A2S5X8X0-F1
#
_cell.length_a   1.000
_cell.length_b   1.000
_cell.length_c   1.000
_cell.angle_alpha   90.00
_cell.angle_beta   90.00
_cell.angle_gamma   90.00
#
_symmetry.space_group_name_H-M   'P 1'
#
loop_
_entity.id
_entity.type
_entity.pdbx_description
1 polymer ?
#
loop_
_entity_poly.entity_id
_entity_poly.type
_entity_poly.pdbx_seq_one_letter_code
_entity_poly.pdbx_strand_id
1 'polypeptide(L)'
;MEGSPPRAPFGCSASCRTARLGLGHVSVQDHAAVGMGDERMRAALDSILETIPQADSTRISASGFSMGGRQSWSLGALQTELFAGIAPTNGVFAPPASTNDLRLPTFYAGAPLGPFDELPSKNGTASTVDETLASTFAKNGITDSYTFDAEADPVWGIAPDRTASYTSPYFEVQTDVNYYADAGGQEMVALAINGDATHEPLSVTTEAAWDFLQDFSRAADGSIVIGDPVPTAPPERRLALASSGELSHARTLIGVSLAGCRLQ
;
A
#
# COMPACT_ATOMS: atom_id res chain seq x y z
N MET A 1 24.42 39.27 -30.45
CA MET A 1 23.51 39.22 -29.28
C MET A 1 22.77 37.89 -29.36
N GLU A 2 23.39 36.84 -28.85
CA GLU A 2 22.77 35.51 -28.71
C GLU A 2 21.95 35.51 -27.41
N GLY A 3 20.64 35.31 -27.55
CA GLY A 3 19.71 35.23 -26.44
C GLY A 3 19.80 33.88 -25.75
N SER A 4 19.98 33.89 -24.43
CA SER A 4 19.84 32.69 -23.60
C SER A 4 18.41 32.14 -23.67
N PRO A 5 18.22 30.81 -23.81
CA PRO A 5 16.89 30.22 -23.68
C PRO A 5 16.42 30.24 -22.21
N PRO A 6 15.10 30.35 -21.97
CA PRO A 6 14.54 30.49 -20.64
C PRO A 6 14.71 29.19 -19.83
N ARG A 7 15.05 29.35 -18.54
CA ARG A 7 15.05 28.26 -17.55
C ARG A 7 13.60 27.77 -17.35
N ALA A 8 13.35 26.50 -17.62
CA ALA A 8 12.10 25.83 -17.26
C ALA A 8 12.03 25.67 -15.72
N PRO A 9 10.89 26.01 -15.07
CA PRO A 9 10.71 25.85 -13.64
C PRO A 9 10.07 24.49 -13.31
N PHE A 10 10.32 24.02 -12.09
CA PHE A 10 9.73 22.87 -11.38
C PHE A 10 10.24 21.46 -11.74
N GLY A 11 11.00 20.92 -10.78
CA GLY A 11 11.53 19.57 -10.77
C GLY A 11 10.46 18.51 -10.50
N CYS A 12 10.54 17.44 -11.27
CA CYS A 12 9.79 16.20 -11.18
C CYS A 12 10.35 15.35 -10.01
N SER A 13 9.59 15.12 -8.93
CA SER A 13 10.14 14.56 -7.67
C SER A 13 9.66 13.16 -7.24
N ALA A 14 8.55 12.61 -7.77
CA ALA A 14 8.06 11.29 -7.34
C ALA A 14 8.19 10.20 -8.44
N SER A 15 7.72 10.48 -9.66
CA SER A 15 7.67 9.50 -10.75
C SER A 15 9.06 9.05 -11.28
N CYS A 16 10.10 9.88 -11.11
CA CYS A 16 11.46 9.50 -11.50
C CYS A 16 12.20 8.62 -10.48
N ARG A 17 11.76 8.54 -9.22
CA ARG A 17 12.40 7.65 -8.21
C ARG A 17 11.91 6.21 -8.34
N THR A 18 10.62 6.00 -8.58
CA THR A 18 10.05 4.65 -8.75
C THR A 18 10.68 3.91 -9.94
N ALA A 19 10.89 4.59 -11.08
CA ALA A 19 11.59 4.02 -12.22
C ALA A 19 13.07 3.67 -11.93
N ARG A 20 13.75 4.40 -11.02
CA ARG A 20 15.13 4.10 -10.59
C ARG A 20 15.22 2.92 -9.63
N LEU A 21 14.12 2.55 -8.98
CA LEU A 21 14.02 1.40 -8.07
C LEU A 21 13.56 0.12 -8.80
N GLY A 22 13.41 0.17 -10.13
CA GLY A 22 12.93 -0.98 -10.91
C GLY A 22 11.43 -1.24 -10.75
N LEU A 23 10.64 -0.20 -10.47
CA LEU A 23 9.20 -0.31 -10.22
C LEU A 23 8.36 0.12 -11.43
N GLY A 24 7.37 -0.69 -11.78
CA GLY A 24 6.20 -0.28 -12.56
C GLY A 24 5.13 0.27 -11.62
N HIS A 25 4.55 1.41 -11.95
CA HIS A 25 3.39 1.96 -11.22
C HIS A 25 2.24 2.15 -12.19
N VAL A 26 1.09 1.54 -11.93
CA VAL A 26 -0.12 1.76 -12.72
C VAL A 26 -1.17 2.44 -11.87
N SER A 27 -1.60 3.63 -12.28
CA SER A 27 -2.72 4.36 -11.69
C SER A 27 -4.01 4.02 -12.43
N VAL A 28 -4.93 3.31 -11.79
CA VAL A 28 -6.27 3.08 -12.35
C VAL A 28 -7.18 4.24 -11.98
N GLN A 29 -7.73 4.92 -12.98
CA GLN A 29 -8.69 6.00 -12.79
C GLN A 29 -10.12 5.43 -12.75
N ASP A 30 -10.66 5.24 -11.56
CA ASP A 30 -12.09 4.95 -11.38
C ASP A 30 -12.61 5.60 -10.09
N HIS A 31 -13.24 6.76 -10.26
CA HIS A 31 -13.73 7.58 -9.15
C HIS A 31 -15.16 7.21 -8.72
N ALA A 32 -15.83 6.30 -9.44
CA ALA A 32 -17.27 6.07 -9.30
C ALA A 32 -17.65 4.62 -8.98
N ALA A 33 -16.76 3.64 -9.19
CA ALA A 33 -17.03 2.26 -8.82
C ALA A 33 -16.56 1.96 -7.38
N VAL A 34 -17.46 2.17 -6.42
CA VAL A 34 -17.43 1.41 -5.17
C VAL A 34 -17.75 -0.04 -5.56
N GLY A 35 -16.72 -0.88 -5.70
CA GLY A 35 -16.90 -2.30 -6.07
C GLY A 35 -15.99 -2.80 -7.19
N MET A 36 -14.68 -2.53 -7.13
CA MET A 36 -13.68 -3.23 -7.98
C MET A 36 -13.52 -4.72 -7.60
N GLY A 37 -14.62 -5.39 -7.27
CA GLY A 37 -14.62 -6.65 -6.58
C GLY A 37 -14.13 -7.85 -7.37
N ASP A 38 -14.56 -8.06 -8.61
CA ASP A 38 -14.43 -9.44 -9.11
C ASP A 38 -13.59 -9.61 -10.38
N GLU A 39 -13.80 -8.83 -11.45
CA GLU A 39 -13.18 -9.18 -12.75
C GLU A 39 -12.40 -8.05 -13.41
N ARG A 40 -12.80 -6.79 -13.22
CA ARG A 40 -12.16 -5.66 -13.92
C ARG A 40 -10.73 -5.41 -13.44
N MET A 41 -10.47 -5.54 -12.15
CA MET A 41 -9.11 -5.38 -11.62
C MET A 41 -8.21 -6.51 -12.11
N ARG A 42 -8.70 -7.76 -12.08
CA ARG A 42 -7.97 -8.91 -12.63
C ARG A 42 -7.65 -8.70 -14.12
N ALA A 43 -8.66 -8.37 -14.92
CA ALA A 43 -8.45 -8.11 -16.35
C ALA A 43 -7.49 -6.94 -16.62
N ALA A 44 -7.53 -5.88 -15.80
CA ALA A 44 -6.58 -4.79 -15.88
C ALA A 44 -5.16 -5.24 -15.52
N LEU A 45 -4.99 -6.01 -14.43
CA LEU A 45 -3.70 -6.58 -14.02
C LEU A 45 -3.15 -7.53 -15.08
N ASP A 46 -3.97 -8.44 -15.60
CA ASP A 46 -3.58 -9.36 -16.67
C ASP A 46 -3.09 -8.56 -17.90
N SER A 47 -3.83 -7.54 -18.33
CA SER A 47 -3.44 -6.67 -19.45
C SER A 47 -2.14 -5.92 -19.17
N ILE A 48 -1.91 -5.45 -17.93
CA ILE A 48 -0.67 -4.79 -17.53
C ILE A 48 0.51 -5.76 -17.58
N LEU A 49 0.35 -6.97 -17.03
CA LEU A 49 1.39 -8.00 -17.00
C LEU A 49 1.72 -8.52 -18.40
N GLU A 50 0.72 -8.62 -19.29
CA GLU A 50 0.93 -8.90 -20.71
C GLU A 50 1.73 -7.78 -21.41
N THR A 51 1.45 -6.52 -21.06
CA THR A 51 2.11 -5.35 -21.66
C THR A 51 3.53 -5.14 -21.10
N ILE A 52 3.78 -5.56 -19.86
CA ILE A 52 5.04 -5.40 -19.15
C ILE A 52 5.54 -6.79 -18.70
N PRO A 53 6.05 -7.62 -19.61
CA PRO A 53 6.42 -9.01 -19.29
C PRO A 53 7.62 -9.12 -18.33
N GLN A 54 8.31 -8.01 -18.05
CA GLN A 54 9.38 -7.94 -17.04
C GLN A 54 8.86 -7.68 -15.62
N ALA A 55 7.58 -7.36 -15.46
CA ALA A 55 6.97 -7.18 -14.15
C ALA A 55 6.96 -8.50 -13.37
N ASP A 56 7.37 -8.45 -12.11
CA ASP A 56 7.26 -9.60 -11.21
C ASP A 56 5.79 -9.74 -10.76
N SER A 57 5.10 -10.71 -11.34
CA SER A 57 3.71 -11.00 -10.98
C SER A 57 3.55 -11.56 -9.56
N THR A 58 4.65 -11.92 -8.88
CA THR A 58 4.61 -12.35 -7.48
C THR A 58 4.64 -11.18 -6.51
N ARG A 59 5.03 -9.97 -6.95
CA ARG A 59 5.21 -8.78 -6.10
C ARG A 59 4.25 -7.65 -6.48
N ILE A 60 2.97 -7.98 -6.58
CA ILE A 60 1.90 -7.01 -6.86
C ILE A 60 1.33 -6.53 -5.53
N SER A 61 1.27 -5.22 -5.31
CA SER A 61 0.60 -4.64 -4.15
C SER A 61 -0.46 -3.63 -4.56
N ALA A 62 -1.51 -3.46 -3.75
CA ALA A 62 -2.53 -2.43 -3.96
C ALA A 62 -2.43 -1.35 -2.89
N SER A 63 -2.34 -0.09 -3.30
CA SER A 63 -2.33 1.06 -2.39
C SER A 63 -3.26 2.15 -2.86
N GLY A 64 -3.63 3.05 -1.95
CA GLY A 64 -4.38 4.23 -2.31
C GLY A 64 -4.72 5.13 -1.14
N PHE A 65 -5.10 6.36 -1.46
CA PHE A 65 -5.44 7.41 -0.50
C PHE A 65 -6.95 7.68 -0.48
N SER A 66 -7.53 7.87 0.71
CA SER A 66 -8.94 8.21 0.90
C SER A 66 -9.86 7.15 0.28
N MET A 67 -10.62 7.50 -0.77
CA MET A 67 -11.38 6.52 -1.54
C MET A 67 -10.51 5.41 -2.15
N GLY A 68 -9.27 5.71 -2.54
CA GLY A 68 -8.30 4.70 -2.98
C GLY A 68 -7.86 3.77 -1.84
N GLY A 69 -7.81 4.27 -0.60
CA GLY A 69 -7.56 3.44 0.58
C GLY A 69 -8.71 2.45 0.81
N ARG A 70 -9.95 2.95 0.74
CA ARG A 70 -11.16 2.11 0.80
C ARG A 70 -11.17 1.04 -0.30
N GLN A 71 -10.80 1.40 -1.53
CA GLN A 71 -10.68 0.44 -2.62
C GLN A 71 -9.57 -0.58 -2.37
N SER A 72 -8.44 -0.17 -1.80
CA SER A 72 -7.34 -1.09 -1.45
C SER A 72 -7.77 -2.14 -0.44
N TRP A 73 -8.56 -1.75 0.57
CA TRP A 73 -9.19 -2.70 1.49
C TRP A 73 -10.12 -3.68 0.77
N SER A 74 -11.01 -3.18 -0.09
CA SER A 74 -11.94 -4.05 -0.84
C SER A 74 -11.22 -5.02 -1.77
N LEU A 75 -10.16 -4.57 -2.44
CA LEU A 75 -9.32 -5.42 -3.30
C LEU A 75 -8.63 -6.50 -2.48
N GLY A 76 -8.06 -6.13 -1.32
CA GLY A 76 -7.44 -7.08 -0.41
C GLY A 76 -8.42 -8.13 0.12
N ALA A 77 -9.67 -7.74 0.39
CA ALA A 77 -10.70 -8.65 0.86
C ALA A 77 -11.24 -9.58 -0.23
N LEU A 78 -11.50 -9.05 -1.44
CA LEU A 78 -12.18 -9.79 -2.52
C LEU A 78 -11.23 -10.57 -3.43
N GLN A 79 -9.98 -10.12 -3.56
CA GLN A 79 -8.98 -10.67 -4.48
C GLN A 79 -7.63 -10.88 -3.79
N THR A 80 -7.63 -11.36 -2.54
CA THR A 80 -6.42 -11.53 -1.71
C THR A 80 -5.28 -12.26 -2.44
N GLU A 81 -5.60 -13.25 -3.26
CA GLU A 81 -4.66 -14.08 -4.00
C GLU A 81 -3.84 -13.31 -5.04
N LEU A 82 -4.29 -12.13 -5.46
CA LEU A 82 -3.59 -11.29 -6.43
C LEU A 82 -2.46 -10.47 -5.79
N PHE A 83 -2.53 -10.22 -4.49
CA PHE A 83 -1.69 -9.21 -3.85
C PHE A 83 -0.72 -9.83 -2.84
N ALA A 84 0.55 -9.45 -2.97
CA ALA A 84 1.59 -9.67 -1.97
C ALA A 84 1.37 -8.80 -0.72
N GLY A 85 0.63 -7.69 -0.85
CA GLY A 85 0.20 -6.88 0.28
C GLY A 85 -0.65 -5.70 -0.15
N ILE A 86 -1.20 -4.98 0.82
CA ILE A 86 -1.97 -3.75 0.61
C ILE A 86 -1.44 -2.60 1.46
N ALA A 87 -1.58 -1.37 0.96
CA ALA A 87 -1.29 -0.14 1.70
C ALA A 87 -2.43 0.89 1.61
N PRO A 88 -3.57 0.67 2.29
CA PRO A 88 -4.61 1.68 2.42
C PRO A 88 -4.13 2.87 3.27
N THR A 89 -4.40 4.09 2.82
CA THR A 89 -4.04 5.32 3.57
C THR A 89 -5.25 6.25 3.71
N ASN A 90 -5.51 6.70 4.94
CA ASN A 90 -6.57 7.62 5.34
C ASN A 90 -7.94 7.27 4.74
N GLY A 91 -8.25 5.97 4.63
CA GLY A 91 -9.45 5.49 3.97
C GLY A 91 -9.88 4.15 4.53
N VAL A 92 -10.86 4.18 5.43
CA VAL A 92 -11.49 2.97 5.97
C VAL A 92 -13.01 3.06 5.82
N PHE A 93 -13.59 1.91 5.52
CA PHE A 93 -14.97 1.50 5.72
C PHE A 93 -14.94 0.02 6.09
N ALA A 94 -16.03 -0.52 6.63
CA ALA A 94 -16.18 -1.96 6.77
C ALA A 94 -15.94 -2.62 5.39
N PRO A 95 -14.80 -3.30 5.17
CA PRO A 95 -14.56 -3.96 3.91
C PRO A 95 -15.58 -5.09 3.75
N PRO A 96 -15.85 -5.53 2.51
CA PRO A 96 -16.60 -6.75 2.31
C PRO A 96 -15.91 -7.90 3.04
N ALA A 97 -16.68 -8.92 3.43
CA ALA A 97 -16.11 -10.13 3.99
C ALA A 97 -15.08 -10.71 3.02
N SER A 98 -13.94 -11.17 3.56
CA SER A 98 -12.91 -11.75 2.72
C SER A 98 -13.42 -13.01 2.02
N THR A 99 -13.03 -13.20 0.77
CA THR A 99 -13.45 -14.34 -0.05
C THR A 99 -12.63 -15.61 0.23
N ASN A 100 -11.54 -15.49 1.00
CA ASN A 100 -10.64 -16.58 1.35
C ASN A 100 -9.89 -16.32 2.67
N ASP A 101 -9.20 -17.34 3.16
CA ASP A 101 -8.39 -17.29 4.40
C ASP A 101 -6.90 -17.03 4.15
N LEU A 102 -6.52 -16.59 2.94
CA LEU A 102 -5.12 -16.32 2.64
C LEU A 102 -4.61 -15.14 3.48
N ARG A 103 -3.36 -15.22 3.96
CA ARG A 103 -2.73 -14.10 4.67
C ARG A 103 -2.49 -12.92 3.72
N LEU A 104 -2.59 -11.70 4.25
CA LEU A 104 -2.43 -10.48 3.48
C LEU A 104 -1.66 -9.41 4.28
N PRO A 105 -0.36 -9.24 4.00
CA PRO A 105 0.45 -8.18 4.58
C PRO A 105 -0.22 -6.83 4.37
N THR A 106 -0.40 -6.08 5.45
CA THR A 106 -1.20 -4.87 5.43
C THR A 106 -0.44 -3.73 6.10
N PHE A 107 -0.15 -2.70 5.31
CA PHE A 107 0.20 -1.39 5.84
C PHE A 107 -1.05 -0.54 5.91
N TYR A 108 -1.35 0.12 7.03
CA TYR A 108 -2.45 1.08 7.11
C TYR A 108 -1.97 2.39 7.70
N ALA A 109 -2.35 3.52 7.10
CA ALA A 109 -2.12 4.83 7.70
C ALA A 109 -3.42 5.55 8.04
N GLY A 110 -3.48 6.16 9.22
CA GLY A 110 -4.58 7.02 9.65
C GLY A 110 -4.10 8.44 10.01
N ALA A 111 -4.97 9.44 9.81
CA ALA A 111 -4.70 10.80 10.25
C ALA A 111 -5.44 11.15 11.55
N PRO A 112 -4.73 11.56 12.62
CA PRO A 112 -5.35 11.87 13.90
C PRO A 112 -6.24 13.11 13.84
N LEU A 113 -5.85 14.14 13.07
CA LEU A 113 -6.57 15.41 12.98
C LEU A 113 -7.58 15.48 11.82
N GLY A 114 -7.76 14.38 11.08
CA GLY A 114 -8.71 14.30 9.98
C GLY A 114 -10.17 14.40 10.44
N PRO A 115 -11.10 14.88 9.59
CA PRO A 115 -12.52 14.97 9.90
C PRO A 115 -13.26 13.62 9.89
N PHE A 116 -12.57 12.53 9.52
CA PHE A 116 -13.12 11.18 9.45
C PHE A 116 -12.56 10.28 10.57
N ASP A 117 -13.26 9.17 10.82
CA ASP A 117 -12.85 8.11 11.74
C ASP A 117 -11.79 7.22 11.06
N GLU A 118 -10.55 7.70 11.07
CA GLU A 118 -9.37 7.04 10.47
C GLU A 118 -8.45 6.37 11.51
N LEU A 119 -8.84 6.40 12.78
CA LEU A 119 -8.17 5.70 13.87
C LEU A 119 -9.22 4.90 14.65
N PRO A 120 -8.84 3.75 15.24
CA PRO A 120 -9.77 2.96 16.04
C PRO A 120 -10.27 3.77 17.24
N SER A 121 -11.52 3.53 17.61
CA SER A 121 -12.19 4.13 18.76
C SER A 121 -11.99 5.66 18.90
N LYS A 122 -11.86 6.39 17.77
CA LYS A 122 -11.69 7.85 17.77
C LYS A 122 -12.85 8.49 18.51
N ASN A 123 -12.54 9.37 19.47
CA ASN A 123 -13.52 9.98 20.39
C ASN A 123 -14.25 8.99 21.34
N GLY A 124 -13.66 7.83 21.62
CA GLY A 124 -14.17 6.85 22.59
C GLY A 124 -15.37 6.04 22.12
N THR A 125 -15.65 6.04 20.81
CA THR A 125 -16.74 5.26 20.20
C THR A 125 -16.16 4.27 19.21
N ALA A 126 -16.54 3.00 19.30
CA ALA A 126 -16.13 1.97 18.34
C ALA A 126 -16.45 2.42 16.91
N SER A 127 -15.51 2.16 16.01
CA SER A 127 -15.51 2.62 14.62
C SER A 127 -15.31 1.45 13.66
N THR A 128 -15.52 1.69 12.37
CA THR A 128 -15.21 0.68 11.33
C THR A 128 -13.71 0.33 11.27
N VAL A 129 -12.83 1.18 11.81
CA VAL A 129 -11.40 0.87 11.93
C VAL A 129 -11.18 -0.24 12.95
N ASP A 130 -11.92 -0.25 14.07
CA ASP A 130 -11.82 -1.32 15.08
C ASP A 130 -12.12 -2.70 14.48
N GLU A 131 -13.23 -2.80 13.73
CA GLU A 131 -13.64 -4.04 13.06
C GLU A 131 -12.61 -4.46 11.98
N THR A 132 -12.12 -3.50 11.21
CA THR A 132 -11.13 -3.75 10.14
C THR A 132 -9.81 -4.25 10.72
N LEU A 133 -9.33 -3.65 11.81
CA LEU A 133 -8.11 -4.10 12.50
C LEU A 133 -8.30 -5.47 13.14
N ALA A 134 -9.45 -5.74 13.78
CA ALA A 134 -9.77 -7.06 14.32
C ALA A 134 -9.66 -8.15 13.25
N SER A 135 -10.32 -7.93 12.10
CA SER A 135 -10.28 -8.88 10.99
C SER A 135 -8.88 -9.01 10.38
N THR A 136 -8.16 -7.91 10.24
CA THR A 136 -6.80 -7.89 9.67
C THR A 136 -5.80 -8.64 10.56
N PHE A 137 -5.86 -8.45 11.87
CA PHE A 137 -5.01 -9.14 12.84
C PHE A 137 -5.31 -10.64 12.91
N ALA A 138 -6.58 -11.02 12.91
CA ALA A 138 -6.97 -12.44 12.89
C ALA A 138 -6.50 -13.12 11.59
N LYS A 139 -6.78 -12.52 10.42
CA LYS A 139 -6.37 -13.03 9.10
C LYS A 139 -4.86 -13.19 8.97
N ASN A 140 -4.08 -12.34 9.63
CA ASN A 140 -2.62 -12.40 9.61
C ASN A 140 -2.01 -13.14 10.80
N GLY A 141 -2.80 -13.78 11.68
CA GLY A 141 -2.29 -14.57 12.79
C GLY A 141 -1.56 -13.76 13.87
N ILE A 142 -1.92 -12.48 14.02
CA ILE A 142 -1.41 -11.59 15.08
C ILE A 142 -2.18 -11.86 16.37
N THR A 143 -3.52 -11.77 16.31
CA THR A 143 -4.42 -12.09 17.42
C THR A 143 -5.87 -12.22 16.92
N ASP A 144 -6.64 -13.11 17.54
CA ASP A 144 -8.08 -13.29 17.27
C ASP A 144 -8.97 -12.49 18.25
N SER A 145 -8.36 -11.82 19.22
CA SER A 145 -9.08 -11.16 20.33
C SER A 145 -8.80 -9.66 20.38
N TYR A 146 -8.46 -9.04 19.25
CA TYR A 146 -8.23 -7.60 19.22
C TYR A 146 -9.50 -6.85 19.63
N THR A 147 -9.35 -6.01 20.63
CA THR A 147 -10.30 -4.98 21.05
C THR A 147 -9.48 -3.77 21.42
N PHE A 148 -9.91 -2.56 21.03
CA PHE A 148 -9.18 -1.35 21.35
C PHE A 148 -9.03 -1.17 22.87
N ASP A 149 -7.78 -1.11 23.34
CA ASP A 149 -7.42 -0.83 24.73
C ASP A 149 -6.46 0.37 24.80
N ALA A 150 -6.99 1.54 25.16
CA ALA A 150 -6.21 2.77 25.27
C ALA A 150 -5.10 2.72 26.32
N GLU A 151 -5.20 1.81 27.30
CA GLU A 151 -4.13 1.61 28.31
C GLU A 151 -2.96 0.80 27.72
N ALA A 152 -3.24 -0.07 26.75
CA ALA A 152 -2.21 -0.83 26.04
C ALA A 152 -1.49 0.03 25.00
N ASP A 153 -2.23 0.78 24.19
CA ASP A 153 -1.72 1.80 23.28
C ASP A 153 -2.82 2.85 22.98
N PRO A 154 -2.57 4.15 23.18
CA PRO A 154 -3.60 5.17 23.05
C PRO A 154 -4.05 5.45 21.61
N VAL A 155 -3.33 4.96 20.60
CA VAL A 155 -3.60 5.19 19.19
C VAL A 155 -4.26 3.97 18.55
N TRP A 156 -3.66 2.80 18.73
CA TRP A 156 -4.05 1.56 18.07
C TRP A 156 -4.73 0.56 19.00
N GLY A 157 -4.73 0.81 20.31
CA GLY A 157 -5.37 -0.07 21.28
C GLY A 157 -4.64 -1.39 21.52
N ILE A 158 -3.45 -1.55 20.97
CA ILE A 158 -2.59 -2.72 21.11
C ILE A 158 -1.12 -2.28 21.00
N ALA A 159 -0.26 -2.78 21.88
CA ALA A 159 1.16 -2.46 21.86
C ALA A 159 1.85 -3.08 20.63
N PRO A 160 2.71 -2.34 19.92
CA PRO A 160 3.48 -2.89 18.81
C PRO A 160 4.66 -3.74 19.29
N ASP A 161 5.11 -4.66 18.43
CA ASP A 161 6.37 -5.39 18.64
C ASP A 161 7.58 -4.49 18.35
N ARG A 162 7.43 -3.56 17.39
CA ARG A 162 8.45 -2.59 17.02
C ARG A 162 7.83 -1.30 16.50
N THR A 163 8.49 -0.17 16.75
CA THR A 163 8.15 1.12 16.14
C THR A 163 9.33 1.65 15.33
N ALA A 164 9.07 2.26 14.18
CA ALA A 164 10.03 3.04 13.41
C ALA A 164 9.46 4.41 13.05
N SER A 165 10.31 5.43 13.02
CA SER A 165 9.91 6.79 12.68
C SER A 165 10.51 7.21 11.35
N TYR A 166 9.67 7.78 10.49
CA TYR A 166 10.03 8.29 9.18
C TYR A 166 9.80 9.80 9.16
N THR A 167 10.83 10.57 8.81
CA THR A 167 10.74 12.03 8.73
C THR A 167 10.86 12.47 7.29
N SER A 168 9.92 13.29 6.82
CA SER A 168 10.05 13.87 5.48
C SER A 168 11.21 14.87 5.44
N PRO A 169 12.10 14.82 4.44
CA PRO A 169 13.13 15.86 4.27
C PRO A 169 12.55 17.15 3.67
N TYR A 170 11.27 17.15 3.26
CA TYR A 170 10.60 18.28 2.60
C TYR A 170 9.54 18.96 3.46
N PHE A 171 8.97 18.22 4.42
CA PHE A 171 7.95 18.70 5.33
C PHE A 171 8.34 18.32 6.76
N GLU A 172 8.09 19.17 7.75
CA GLU A 172 8.33 18.86 9.16
C GLU A 172 7.25 17.91 9.71
N VAL A 173 6.99 16.82 8.99
CA VAL A 173 6.00 15.80 9.35
C VAL A 173 6.72 14.48 9.57
N GLN A 174 6.41 13.87 10.71
CA GLN A 174 6.86 12.54 11.10
C GLN A 174 5.71 11.55 10.93
N THR A 175 6.03 10.38 10.38
CA THR A 175 5.16 9.20 10.36
C THR A 175 5.78 8.15 11.26
N ASP A 176 5.07 7.77 12.32
CA ASP A 176 5.46 6.65 13.18
C ASP A 176 4.74 5.39 12.70
N VAL A 177 5.50 4.31 12.48
CA VAL A 177 5.02 3.03 11.99
C VAL A 177 5.21 1.98 13.07
N ASN A 178 4.09 1.41 13.50
CA ASN A 178 3.99 0.36 14.49
C ASN A 178 3.84 -0.99 13.78
N TYR A 179 4.79 -1.91 13.99
CA TYR A 179 4.82 -3.23 13.37
C TYR A 179 4.30 -4.28 14.35
N TYR A 180 3.52 -5.21 13.82
CA TYR A 180 2.89 -6.31 14.55
C TYR A 180 3.25 -7.63 13.89
N ALA A 181 3.85 -8.52 14.68
CA ALA A 181 4.35 -9.80 14.25
C ALA A 181 3.38 -10.95 14.59
N ASP A 182 3.37 -11.96 13.74
CA ASP A 182 2.68 -13.21 14.04
C ASP A 182 3.43 -14.02 15.11
N ALA A 183 2.87 -15.16 15.52
CA ALA A 183 3.53 -16.08 16.45
C ALA A 183 4.89 -16.62 15.97
N GLY A 184 5.18 -16.54 14.67
CA GLY A 184 6.46 -16.89 14.06
C GLY A 184 7.48 -15.74 14.02
N GLY A 185 7.10 -14.55 14.50
CA GLY A 185 7.94 -13.34 14.47
C GLY A 185 7.94 -12.61 13.13
N GLN A 186 7.00 -12.92 12.23
CA GLN A 186 6.89 -12.25 10.94
C GLN A 186 6.01 -11.01 11.07
N GLU A 187 6.58 -9.82 10.84
CA GLU A 187 5.85 -8.55 10.82
C GLU A 187 4.90 -8.51 9.62
N MET A 188 3.60 -8.71 9.84
CA MET A 188 2.60 -8.85 8.78
C MET A 188 1.62 -7.68 8.71
N VAL A 189 1.57 -6.87 9.78
CA VAL A 189 0.76 -5.67 9.82
C VAL A 189 1.63 -4.51 10.28
N ALA A 190 1.53 -3.38 9.58
CA ALA A 190 2.20 -2.14 9.91
C ALA A 190 1.15 -1.01 9.98
N LEU A 191 0.98 -0.40 11.15
CA LEU A 191 0.03 0.69 11.38
C LEU A 191 0.78 2.00 11.56
N ALA A 192 0.52 2.95 10.68
CA ALA A 192 1.21 4.22 10.60
C ALA A 192 0.31 5.37 11.07
N ILE A 193 0.84 6.20 11.95
CA ILE A 193 0.23 7.46 12.34
C ILE A 193 1.06 8.62 11.82
N ASN A 194 0.40 9.53 11.13
CA ASN A 194 1.02 10.77 10.67
C ASN A 194 0.79 11.84 11.74
N GLY A 195 1.84 12.26 12.45
CA GLY A 195 1.75 13.02 13.71
C GLY A 195 0.67 14.10 13.75
N ASP A 196 0.93 15.25 13.13
CA ASP A 196 -0.02 16.38 13.09
C ASP A 196 -0.81 16.46 11.77
N ALA A 197 -0.89 15.35 11.03
CA ALA A 197 -1.53 15.36 9.73
C ALA A 197 -3.04 15.39 9.84
N THR A 198 -3.65 16.10 8.89
CA THR A 198 -5.09 16.01 8.61
C THR A 198 -5.33 14.95 7.54
N HIS A 199 -6.49 14.97 6.87
CA HIS A 199 -6.78 14.07 5.75
C HIS A 199 -5.99 14.47 4.51
N GLU A 200 -4.71 14.11 4.46
CA GLU A 200 -3.79 14.52 3.40
C GLU A 200 -2.85 13.39 2.94
N PRO A 201 -2.53 13.34 1.63
CA PRO A 201 -1.56 12.37 1.12
C PRO A 201 -0.14 12.85 1.40
N LEU A 202 0.62 12.08 2.17
CA LEU A 202 2.01 12.38 2.51
C LEU A 202 2.97 11.43 1.82
N SER A 203 4.04 11.99 1.25
CA SER A 203 5.08 11.19 0.59
C SER A 203 5.80 10.26 1.57
N VAL A 204 6.02 10.72 2.81
CA VAL A 204 6.69 9.95 3.86
C VAL A 204 5.89 8.70 4.26
N THR A 205 4.56 8.78 4.29
CA THR A 205 3.69 7.62 4.47
C THR A 205 3.80 6.64 3.30
N THR A 206 3.93 7.16 2.07
CA THR A 206 4.09 6.33 0.87
C THR A 206 5.44 5.60 0.87
N GLU A 207 6.51 6.28 1.30
CA GLU A 207 7.84 5.72 1.46
C GLU A 207 7.84 4.62 2.54
N ALA A 208 7.24 4.87 3.70
CA ALA A 208 7.08 3.88 4.75
C ALA A 208 6.26 2.65 4.30
N ALA A 209 5.16 2.87 3.58
CA ALA A 209 4.36 1.79 3.01
C ALA A 209 5.16 0.94 2.01
N TRP A 210 5.96 1.59 1.17
CA TRP A 210 6.84 0.90 0.24
C TRP A 210 7.90 0.07 0.97
N ASP A 211 8.54 0.65 1.98
CA ASP A 211 9.59 -0.02 2.73
C ASP A 211 9.09 -1.30 3.41
N PHE A 212 7.83 -1.32 3.83
CA PHE A 212 7.16 -2.52 4.33
C PHE A 212 6.80 -3.49 3.20
N LEU A 213 6.12 -3.03 2.15
CA LEU A 213 5.55 -3.91 1.12
C LEU A 213 6.61 -4.63 0.26
N GLN A 214 7.80 -4.04 0.08
CA GLN A 214 8.83 -4.60 -0.79
C GLN A 214 9.36 -5.97 -0.34
N ASP A 215 9.17 -6.31 0.94
CA ASP A 215 9.61 -7.57 1.53
C ASP A 215 8.67 -8.74 1.22
N PHE A 216 7.49 -8.48 0.65
CA PHE A 216 6.49 -9.52 0.43
C PHE A 216 6.39 -9.93 -1.03
N SER A 217 6.15 -11.22 -1.22
CA SER A 217 5.76 -11.81 -2.49
C SER A 217 4.70 -12.90 -2.28
N ARG A 218 3.98 -13.20 -3.35
CA ARG A 218 2.87 -14.14 -3.39
C ARG A 218 3.31 -15.37 -4.19
N ALA A 219 3.41 -16.52 -3.51
CA ALA A 219 3.65 -17.79 -4.18
C ALA A 219 2.43 -18.26 -4.97
N ALA A 220 2.65 -19.22 -5.89
CA ALA A 220 1.61 -19.76 -6.76
C ALA A 220 0.43 -20.43 -6.02
N ASP A 221 0.65 -20.89 -4.79
CA ASP A 221 -0.38 -21.47 -3.93
C ASP A 221 -1.14 -20.44 -3.07
N GLY A 222 -0.82 -19.15 -3.21
CA GLY A 222 -1.41 -18.10 -2.38
C GLY A 222 -0.79 -17.96 -0.99
N SER A 223 0.38 -18.53 -0.71
CA SER A 223 1.16 -18.27 0.52
C SER A 223 2.14 -17.08 0.40
N ILE A 224 2.28 -16.28 1.46
CA ILE A 224 3.23 -15.15 1.49
C ILE A 224 4.64 -15.70 1.66
N VAL A 225 5.56 -15.17 0.86
CA VAL A 225 7.00 -15.35 1.03
C VAL A 225 7.61 -14.00 1.40
N ILE A 226 8.36 -13.97 2.50
CA ILE A 226 9.02 -12.77 3.05
C ILE A 226 10.51 -12.80 2.69
N GLY A 227 11.05 -11.67 2.22
CA GLY A 227 12.40 -11.55 1.68
C GLY A 227 12.42 -11.79 0.17
N ASP A 228 13.55 -12.25 -0.38
CA ASP A 228 13.63 -12.54 -1.82
C ASP A 228 12.86 -13.82 -2.21
N PRO A 229 11.73 -13.74 -2.95
CA PRO A 229 11.23 -14.86 -3.72
C PRO A 229 12.27 -15.39 -4.71
N VAL A 230 12.41 -16.72 -4.75
CA VAL A 230 13.13 -17.45 -5.80
C VAL A 230 12.35 -17.26 -7.11
N PRO A 231 12.95 -16.73 -8.19
CA PRO A 231 12.27 -16.66 -9.48
C PRO A 231 12.02 -18.07 -10.00
N THR A 232 10.75 -18.49 -10.07
CA THR A 232 10.35 -19.62 -10.92
C THR A 232 9.70 -19.08 -12.19
N ALA A 233 10.53 -18.51 -13.08
CA ALA A 233 10.14 -18.23 -14.47
C ALA A 233 11.04 -19.04 -15.42
N PRO A 234 10.48 -19.68 -16.47
CA PRO A 234 11.26 -20.38 -17.48
C PRO A 234 12.09 -19.38 -18.32
N PRO A 235 13.22 -19.83 -18.90
CA PRO A 235 14.09 -18.95 -19.65
C PRO A 235 13.45 -18.63 -21.00
N GLU A 236 13.21 -17.35 -21.28
CA GLU A 236 13.47 -16.65 -22.55
C GLU A 236 12.45 -15.53 -22.84
N ARG A 237 12.91 -14.28 -22.74
CA ARG A 237 13.00 -13.26 -23.83
C ARG A 237 13.05 -11.85 -23.23
N ARG A 238 14.18 -11.17 -23.45
CA ARG A 238 14.37 -9.73 -23.18
C ARG A 238 14.06 -8.96 -24.46
N LEU A 239 13.32 -7.85 -24.36
CA LEU A 239 13.46 -6.64 -25.19
C LEU A 239 12.64 -5.48 -24.60
N ALA A 240 13.11 -4.26 -24.89
CA ALA A 240 12.92 -2.99 -24.18
C ALA A 240 11.57 -2.28 -24.40
N LEU A 241 11.28 -1.26 -23.56
CA LEU A 241 11.02 0.11 -24.04
C LEU A 241 10.94 1.16 -22.91
N ALA A 242 11.57 2.30 -23.17
CA ALA A 242 11.42 3.55 -22.46
C ALA A 242 10.52 4.51 -23.25
N SER A 243 9.93 5.45 -22.52
CA SER A 243 9.25 6.70 -22.95
C SER A 243 7.76 6.63 -23.32
N SER A 244 6.96 7.32 -22.52
CA SER A 244 5.94 8.28 -22.99
C SER A 244 5.51 9.13 -21.80
N GLY A 245 5.77 10.44 -21.87
CA GLY A 245 5.31 11.40 -20.87
C GLY A 245 3.88 11.85 -21.15
N GLU A 246 3.14 12.13 -20.08
CA GLU A 246 2.11 13.18 -19.93
C GLU A 246 1.31 12.90 -18.66
N LEU A 247 1.39 13.73 -17.62
CA LEU A 247 0.36 13.77 -16.58
C LEU A 247 0.23 15.18 -15.98
N SER A 248 -0.92 15.81 -16.25
CA SER A 248 -1.43 16.96 -15.50
C SER A 248 -2.75 16.59 -14.79
N HIS A 249 -2.95 17.27 -13.65
CA HIS A 249 -4.14 17.37 -12.80
C HIS A 249 -4.53 16.16 -11.93
N ALA A 250 -4.83 16.48 -10.67
CA ALA A 250 -4.99 15.64 -9.48
C ALA A 250 -5.88 14.39 -9.70
N ARG A 251 -5.39 13.22 -9.24
CA ARG A 251 -5.99 11.89 -9.46
C ARG A 251 -5.97 11.07 -8.18
N THR A 252 -7.06 10.34 -7.91
CA THR A 252 -7.02 9.18 -7.02
C THR A 252 -6.04 8.17 -7.60
N LEU A 253 -4.99 7.87 -6.85
CA LEU A 253 -3.96 6.90 -7.20
C LEU A 253 -4.38 5.56 -6.59
N ILE A 254 -4.76 4.58 -7.42
CA ILE A 254 -4.55 3.18 -7.04
C ILE A 254 -3.15 2.87 -7.49
N GLY A 255 -2.20 2.70 -6.56
CA GLY A 255 -0.86 2.30 -6.92
C GLY A 255 -0.80 0.80 -7.01
N VAL A 256 -0.85 0.25 -8.22
CA VAL A 256 -0.33 -1.10 -8.45
C VAL A 256 1.17 -0.96 -8.64
N SER A 257 1.93 -1.28 -7.59
CA SER A 257 3.39 -1.32 -7.67
C SER A 257 3.82 -2.73 -8.08
N LEU A 258 4.57 -2.80 -9.18
CA LEU A 258 5.19 -4.02 -9.72
C LEU A 258 6.69 -3.88 -9.53
N ALA A 259 7.28 -4.62 -8.59
CA ALA A 259 8.71 -4.58 -8.32
C ALA A 259 9.45 -5.60 -9.18
N GLY A 260 10.35 -5.20 -10.09
CA GLY A 260 11.08 -6.23 -10.86
C GLY A 260 11.92 -5.81 -12.07
N CYS A 261 12.26 -4.55 -12.29
CA CYS A 261 13.15 -4.17 -13.40
C CYS A 261 14.60 -4.03 -12.93
N ARG A 262 15.40 -5.11 -13.06
CA ARG A 262 16.88 -4.99 -12.99
C ARG A 262 17.39 -4.27 -14.24
N LEU A 263 17.77 -3.01 -14.10
CA LEU A 263 18.63 -2.31 -15.04
C LEU A 263 20.01 -3.01 -15.08
N GLN A 264 20.46 -3.40 -16.27
CA GLN A 264 21.86 -3.72 -16.53
C GLN A 264 22.65 -2.43 -16.76
#